data_AF-A0A1E1W1E3-F1
#
_entry.id   AF-A0A1E1W1E3-F1
#
_cell.length_a   1.000
_cell.length_b   1.000
_cell.length_c   1.000
_cell.angle_alpha   90.00
_cell.angle_beta   90.00
_cell.angle_gamma   90.00
#
_symmetry.space_group_name_H-M   'P 1'
#
loop_
_entity.id
_entity.type
_entity.pdbx_description
1 polymer ?
#
loop_
_entity_poly.entity_id
_entity_poly.type
_entity_poly.pdbx_seq_one_letter_code
_entity_poly.pdbx_strand_id
1 'polypeptide(L)'
;WEVHFRLKKSFEALDLKRIFRFTVGVLEQIVRSGHRPEGEQAALTKQLLTIVETVLCWSRVSPLLSKRLIGAFEAIFESDTPALRLSLNWRDTMMQPELIALFFEIHMYVRSNPELANPSLTCLVQLASLCGVVLFGNLKQQYLENYVNSFLNMMAYIQPVEREMLGISDIYRKLVQFFSPAMVASTPPAFLENLTRLTCHCIRGAVIEEGVNDDTVW
;
A
#
# COMPACT_ATOMS: atom_id res chain seq x y z
N TRP A 1 -25.96 6.00 -18.17
CA TRP A 1 -24.50 6.19 -18.06
C TRP A 1 -24.13 7.49 -17.35
N GLU A 2 -24.65 8.66 -17.77
CA GLU A 2 -24.37 9.96 -17.11
C GLU A 2 -24.81 10.02 -15.64
N VAL A 3 -25.99 9.48 -15.31
CA VAL A 3 -26.47 9.41 -13.92
C VAL A 3 -25.52 8.57 -13.05
N HIS A 4 -25.12 7.38 -13.51
CA HIS A 4 -24.17 6.52 -12.80
C HIS A 4 -22.81 7.21 -12.60
N PHE A 5 -22.33 7.94 -13.62
CA PHE A 5 -21.08 8.69 -13.54
C PHE A 5 -21.16 9.84 -12.50
N ARG A 6 -22.28 10.58 -12.48
CA ARG A 6 -22.53 11.62 -11.48
C ARG A 6 -22.61 11.05 -10.07
N LEU A 7 -23.32 9.94 -9.88
CA LEU A 7 -23.42 9.25 -8.59
C LEU A 7 -22.05 8.75 -8.11
N LYS A 8 -21.26 8.12 -8.99
CA LYS A 8 -19.89 7.69 -8.68
C LYS A 8 -19.03 8.86 -8.21
N LYS A 9 -19.06 10.00 -8.92
CA LYS A 9 -18.30 11.19 -8.51
C LYS A 9 -18.76 11.76 -7.16
N SER A 10 -20.06 11.78 -6.91
CA SER A 10 -20.61 12.24 -5.62
C SER A 10 -20.15 11.33 -4.47
N PHE A 11 -20.21 10.02 -4.68
CA PHE A 11 -19.74 9.02 -3.72
C PHE A 11 -18.24 9.16 -3.44
N GLU A 12 -17.40 9.29 -4.49
CA GLU A 12 -15.95 9.51 -4.36
C GLU A 12 -15.59 10.81 -3.61
N ALA A 13 -16.42 11.85 -3.77
CA ALA A 13 -16.19 13.15 -3.16
C ALA A 13 -16.57 13.21 -1.68
N LEU A 14 -17.62 12.48 -1.27
CA LEU A 14 -18.20 12.60 0.07
C LEU A 14 -18.05 11.30 0.89
N ASP A 15 -18.63 10.21 0.38
CA ASP A 15 -18.87 9.01 1.17
C ASP A 15 -17.64 8.10 1.24
N LEU A 16 -16.87 7.99 0.16
CA LEU A 16 -15.67 7.16 0.12
C LEU A 16 -14.65 7.56 1.20
N LYS A 17 -14.45 8.87 1.40
CA LYS A 17 -13.59 9.40 2.47
C LYS A 17 -14.15 9.13 3.86
N ARG A 18 -15.48 9.24 4.04
CA ARG A 18 -16.14 8.97 5.31
C ARG A 18 -16.02 7.50 5.70
N ILE A 19 -16.26 6.60 4.74
CA ILE A 19 -16.08 5.16 4.91
C ILE A 19 -14.63 4.87 5.31
N PHE A 20 -13.65 5.40 4.58
CA PHE A 20 -12.23 5.23 4.92
C PHE A 20 -11.92 5.64 6.36
N ARG A 21 -12.28 6.86 6.75
CA ARG A 21 -11.99 7.39 8.10
C ARG A 21 -12.67 6.58 9.19
N PHE A 22 -13.93 6.21 8.98
CA PHE A 22 -14.67 5.39 9.94
C PHE A 22 -14.01 4.02 10.11
N THR A 23 -13.75 3.31 9.01
CA THR A 23 -13.16 1.97 9.05
C THR A 23 -11.75 1.98 9.64
N VAL A 24 -10.90 2.94 9.27
CA VAL A 24 -9.57 3.11 9.87
C VAL A 24 -9.66 3.41 11.37
N GLY A 25 -10.60 4.27 11.78
CA GLY A 25 -10.83 4.55 13.21
C GLY A 25 -11.25 3.32 14.00
N VAL A 26 -12.08 2.43 13.43
CA VAL A 26 -12.44 1.16 14.08
C VAL A 26 -11.24 0.21 14.14
N LEU A 27 -10.46 0.10 13.06
CA LEU A 27 -9.23 -0.71 13.04
C LEU A 27 -8.21 -0.25 14.08
N GLU A 28 -8.05 1.06 14.25
CA GLU A 28 -7.18 1.65 15.28
C GLU A 28 -7.60 1.20 16.69
N GLN A 29 -8.90 1.20 17.00
CA GLN A 29 -9.39 0.70 18.29
C GLN A 29 -9.14 -0.80 18.47
N ILE A 30 -9.30 -1.59 17.40
CA ILE A 30 -9.02 -3.04 17.43
C ILE A 30 -7.53 -3.28 17.74
N VAL A 31 -6.62 -2.62 17.02
CA VAL A 31 -5.18 -2.75 17.24
C VAL A 31 -4.79 -2.32 18.65
N ARG A 32 -5.33 -1.19 19.12
CA ARG A 32 -5.08 -0.68 20.48
C ARG A 32 -5.62 -1.56 21.59
N SER A 33 -6.60 -2.42 21.29
CA SER A 33 -7.09 -3.40 22.28
C SER A 33 -6.02 -4.41 22.69
N GLY A 34 -4.99 -4.63 21.85
CA GLY A 34 -3.86 -5.53 22.12
C GLY A 34 -4.18 -7.03 22.04
N HIS A 35 -5.45 -7.40 21.85
CA HIS A 35 -5.85 -8.81 21.71
C HIS A 35 -5.44 -9.35 20.36
N ARG A 36 -4.94 -10.58 20.28
CA ARG A 36 -4.63 -11.19 18.98
C ARG A 36 -5.94 -11.40 18.19
N PRO A 37 -5.99 -11.09 16.88
CA PRO A 37 -7.20 -11.27 16.10
C PRO A 37 -7.47 -12.77 15.90
N GLU A 38 -8.44 -13.31 16.64
CA GLU A 38 -8.90 -14.70 16.57
C GLU A 38 -10.43 -14.76 16.46
N GLY A 39 -10.97 -15.88 15.95
CA GLY A 39 -12.42 -16.11 15.84
C GLY A 39 -13.19 -14.99 15.14
N GLU A 40 -14.26 -14.51 15.77
CA GLU A 40 -15.11 -13.43 15.25
C GLU A 40 -14.35 -12.10 15.10
N GLN A 41 -13.38 -11.82 15.98
CA GLN A 41 -12.57 -10.61 15.89
C GLN A 41 -11.68 -10.64 14.64
N ALA A 42 -11.11 -11.80 14.31
CA ALA A 42 -10.35 -11.96 13.07
C ALA A 42 -11.24 -11.74 11.84
N ALA A 43 -12.47 -12.28 11.84
CA ALA A 43 -13.42 -12.12 10.75
C ALA A 43 -13.82 -10.64 10.55
N LEU A 44 -14.12 -9.93 11.64
CA LEU A 44 -14.39 -8.49 11.61
C LEU A 44 -13.18 -7.71 11.10
N THR A 45 -11.98 -8.00 11.60
CA THR A 45 -10.74 -7.36 11.16
C THR A 45 -10.50 -7.55 9.67
N LYS A 46 -10.75 -8.76 9.15
CA LYS A 46 -10.68 -9.07 7.71
C LYS A 46 -11.62 -8.18 6.91
N GLN A 47 -12.90 -8.12 7.30
CA GLN A 47 -13.89 -7.30 6.60
C GLN A 47 -13.51 -5.82 6.59
N LEU A 48 -13.05 -5.28 7.73
CA LEU A 48 -12.61 -3.89 7.82
C LEU A 48 -11.37 -3.63 6.95
N LEU A 49 -10.36 -4.51 6.99
CA LEU A 49 -9.19 -4.42 6.13
C LEU A 49 -9.55 -4.47 4.64
N THR A 50 -10.44 -5.38 4.24
CA THR A 50 -10.91 -5.46 2.84
C THR A 50 -11.63 -4.19 2.42
N ILE A 51 -12.41 -3.55 3.30
CA ILE A 51 -13.02 -2.25 3.00
C ILE A 51 -11.93 -1.20 2.77
N VAL A 52 -10.95 -1.10 3.65
CA VAL A 52 -9.86 -0.11 3.51
C VAL A 52 -9.05 -0.36 2.24
N GLU A 53 -8.67 -1.61 1.98
CA GLU A 53 -7.99 -2.03 0.76
C GLU A 53 -8.79 -1.63 -0.49
N THR A 54 -10.09 -1.92 -0.50
CA THR A 54 -10.98 -1.56 -1.62
C THR A 54 -11.01 -0.05 -1.85
N VAL A 55 -11.04 0.74 -0.78
CA VAL A 55 -11.02 2.21 -0.88
C VAL A 55 -9.68 2.72 -1.41
N LEU A 56 -8.56 2.14 -0.96
CA LEU A 56 -7.22 2.54 -1.41
C LEU A 56 -6.93 2.09 -2.85
N CYS A 57 -7.43 0.94 -3.25
CA CYS A 57 -7.34 0.43 -4.63
C CYS A 57 -8.41 1.03 -5.56
N TRP A 58 -9.24 1.97 -5.08
CA TRP A 58 -10.37 2.49 -5.85
C TRP A 58 -9.91 3.24 -7.10
N SER A 59 -10.14 2.64 -8.28
CA SER A 59 -9.77 3.24 -9.55
C SER A 59 -10.69 4.43 -9.90
N ARG A 60 -10.10 5.62 -9.89
CA ARG A 60 -10.74 6.82 -10.43
C ARG A 60 -10.68 6.79 -11.94
N VAL A 61 -11.84 6.69 -12.58
CA VAL A 61 -11.93 6.81 -14.04
C VAL A 61 -11.60 8.25 -14.40
N SER A 62 -10.51 8.46 -15.14
CA SER A 62 -10.13 9.79 -15.63
C SER A 62 -11.24 10.33 -16.54
N PRO A 63 -11.80 11.52 -16.27
CA PRO A 63 -12.82 12.12 -17.13
C PRO A 63 -12.27 12.60 -18.49
N LEU A 64 -10.95 12.61 -18.66
CA LEU A 64 -10.26 13.19 -19.82
C LEU A 64 -9.90 12.17 -20.91
N LEU A 65 -10.14 10.87 -20.69
CA LEU A 65 -9.80 9.84 -21.67
C LEU A 65 -11.00 9.55 -22.57
N SER A 66 -10.80 9.72 -23.89
CA SER A 66 -11.76 9.27 -24.89
C SER A 66 -11.94 7.75 -24.77
N LYS A 67 -13.13 7.22 -25.12
CA LYS A 67 -13.46 5.79 -25.03
C LYS A 67 -12.42 4.85 -25.67
N ARG A 68 -11.68 5.33 -26.67
CA ARG A 68 -10.59 4.59 -27.35
C ARG A 68 -9.27 4.58 -26.58
N LEU A 69 -8.98 5.62 -25.79
CA LEU A 69 -7.77 5.71 -24.98
C LEU A 69 -7.90 5.01 -23.63
N ILE A 70 -9.13 4.78 -23.14
CA ILE A 70 -9.38 4.03 -21.91
C ILE A 70 -8.82 2.60 -22.02
N GLY A 71 -9.12 1.88 -23.09
CA GLY A 71 -8.60 0.51 -23.29
C GLY A 71 -7.07 0.45 -23.51
N ALA A 72 -6.48 1.47 -24.12
CA ALA A 72 -5.02 1.55 -24.28
C ALA A 72 -4.31 1.92 -22.97
N PHE A 73 -4.91 2.76 -22.13
CA PHE A 73 -4.38 3.10 -20.81
C PHE A 73 -4.57 1.95 -19.81
N GLU A 74 -5.67 1.21 -19.87
CA GLU A 74 -5.88 0.01 -19.06
C GLU A 74 -4.82 -1.07 -19.35
N ALA A 75 -4.41 -1.23 -20.61
CA ALA A 75 -3.32 -2.13 -21.01
C ALA A 75 -1.92 -1.65 -20.57
N ILE A 76 -1.67 -0.34 -20.48
CA ILE A 76 -0.37 0.20 -20.01
C ILE A 76 -0.27 0.17 -18.47
N PHE A 77 -1.41 0.13 -17.78
CA PHE A 77 -1.52 -0.04 -16.33
C PHE A 77 -1.71 -1.50 -15.91
N GLU A 78 -1.28 -2.47 -16.72
CA GLU A 78 -1.01 -3.87 -16.33
C GLU A 78 0.13 -3.99 -15.28
N SER A 79 0.26 -3.02 -14.37
CA SER A 79 0.81 -3.28 -13.05
C SER A 79 -0.38 -3.55 -12.15
N ASP A 80 -0.44 -4.71 -11.51
CA ASP A 80 -1.60 -5.31 -10.81
C ASP A 80 -2.41 -4.41 -9.84
N THR A 81 -1.97 -3.18 -9.55
CA THR A 81 -2.79 -2.15 -8.89
C THR A 81 -2.47 -0.71 -9.38
N PRO A 82 -3.50 0.10 -9.73
CA PRO A 82 -3.33 1.49 -10.16
C PRO A 82 -2.80 2.36 -9.01
N ALA A 83 -2.14 3.47 -9.34
CA ALA A 83 -1.62 4.40 -8.34
C ALA A 83 -2.75 5.08 -7.53
N LEU A 84 -2.52 5.26 -6.23
CA LEU A 84 -3.44 5.98 -5.34
C LEU A 84 -3.50 7.47 -5.70
N ARG A 85 -4.51 7.84 -6.48
CA ARG A 85 -4.78 9.21 -6.91
C ARG A 85 -6.00 9.75 -6.20
N LEU A 86 -5.78 10.65 -5.26
CA LEU A 86 -6.84 11.25 -4.45
C LEU A 86 -7.06 12.73 -4.79
N SER A 87 -8.25 13.23 -4.48
CA SER A 87 -8.61 14.64 -4.64
C SER A 87 -8.12 15.45 -3.45
N LEU A 88 -8.04 16.78 -3.61
CA LEU A 88 -7.53 17.68 -2.59
C LEU A 88 -8.24 17.55 -1.23
N ASN A 89 -9.53 17.22 -1.23
CA ASN A 89 -10.32 16.99 -0.02
C ASN A 89 -9.89 15.76 0.80
N TRP A 90 -8.94 14.93 0.33
CA TRP A 90 -8.35 13.85 1.11
C TRP A 90 -7.07 14.26 1.84
N ARG A 91 -6.53 15.46 1.57
CA ARG A 91 -5.24 15.91 2.12
C ARG A 91 -5.24 15.93 3.65
N ASP A 92 -6.30 16.42 4.28
CA ASP A 92 -6.45 16.46 5.74
C ASP A 92 -6.49 15.08 6.40
N THR A 93 -6.72 14.02 5.61
CA THR A 93 -6.71 12.64 6.10
C THR A 93 -5.38 11.96 5.77
N MET A 94 -4.90 12.05 4.53
CA MET A 94 -3.67 11.39 4.09
C MET A 94 -2.39 12.00 4.66
N MET A 95 -2.43 13.28 5.05
CA MET A 95 -1.29 13.99 5.65
C MET A 95 -1.31 13.98 7.18
N GLN A 96 -2.20 13.23 7.82
CA GLN A 96 -2.13 13.03 9.27
C GLN A 96 -0.83 12.28 9.59
N PRO A 97 0.06 12.81 10.46
CA PRO A 97 1.34 12.20 10.75
C PRO A 97 1.23 10.74 11.19
N GLU A 98 0.18 10.43 11.95
CA GLU A 98 -0.06 9.13 12.58
C GLU A 98 -0.62 8.09 11.61
N LEU A 99 -1.17 8.52 10.45
CA LEU A 99 -1.87 7.60 9.54
C LEU A 99 -0.92 6.50 9.04
N ILE A 100 0.26 6.88 8.54
CA ILE A 100 1.19 5.90 7.96
C ILE A 100 1.72 4.95 9.04
N ALA A 101 2.10 5.49 10.19
CA ALA A 101 2.52 4.70 11.34
C ALA A 101 1.44 3.68 11.74
N LEU A 102 0.17 4.11 11.81
CA LEU A 102 -0.97 3.25 12.11
C LEU A 102 -1.12 2.10 11.10
N PHE A 103 -0.93 2.33 9.80
CA PHE A 103 -1.01 1.24 8.82
C PHE A 103 0.12 0.21 8.99
N PHE A 104 1.32 0.65 9.37
CA PHE A 104 2.41 -0.27 9.73
C PHE A 104 2.10 -1.03 11.02
N GLU A 105 1.51 -0.39 12.03
CA GLU A 105 1.05 -1.04 13.26
C GLU A 105 -0.05 -2.07 12.98
N ILE A 106 -1.03 -1.75 12.14
CA ILE A 106 -2.08 -2.67 11.69
C ILE A 106 -1.45 -3.89 11.01
N HIS A 107 -0.51 -3.69 10.10
CA HIS A 107 0.17 -4.80 9.43
C HIS A 107 0.90 -5.69 10.43
N MET A 108 1.68 -5.10 11.35
CA MET A 108 2.39 -5.83 12.41
C MET A 108 1.44 -6.63 13.31
N TYR A 109 0.29 -6.04 13.67
CA TYR A 109 -0.74 -6.68 14.47
C TYR A 109 -1.34 -7.91 13.77
N VAL A 110 -1.59 -7.84 12.46
CA VAL A 110 -2.21 -8.95 11.71
C VAL A 110 -1.23 -9.90 11.02
N ARG A 111 0.06 -9.59 11.02
CA ARG A 111 1.14 -10.26 10.24
C ARG A 111 1.18 -11.79 10.37
N SER A 112 0.80 -12.29 11.55
CA SER A 112 0.81 -13.74 11.84
C SER A 112 -0.34 -14.52 11.18
N ASN A 113 -1.38 -13.83 10.71
CA ASN A 113 -2.52 -14.43 10.02
C ASN A 113 -2.45 -14.09 8.51
N PRO A 114 -2.13 -15.05 7.62
CA PRO A 114 -1.98 -14.79 6.18
C PRO A 114 -3.21 -14.14 5.52
N GLU A 115 -4.42 -14.50 5.98
CA GLU A 115 -5.66 -13.94 5.41
C GLU A 115 -5.85 -12.45 5.71
N LEU A 116 -5.19 -11.95 6.76
CA LEU A 116 -5.22 -10.54 7.17
C LEU A 116 -3.95 -9.80 6.73
N ALA A 117 -2.80 -10.51 6.72
CA ALA A 117 -1.51 -9.96 6.33
C ALA A 117 -1.55 -9.44 4.89
N ASN A 118 -2.11 -10.21 3.95
CA ASN A 118 -2.19 -9.81 2.54
C ASN A 118 -2.93 -8.47 2.32
N PRO A 119 -4.20 -8.30 2.74
CA PRO A 119 -4.90 -7.04 2.51
C PRO A 119 -4.26 -5.86 3.24
N SER A 120 -3.67 -6.07 4.43
CA SER A 120 -2.93 -5.01 5.14
C SER A 120 -1.66 -4.58 4.39
N LEU A 121 -0.95 -5.52 3.77
CA LEU A 121 0.25 -5.24 2.97
C LEU A 121 -0.12 -4.54 1.65
N THR A 122 -1.23 -4.94 1.01
CA THR A 122 -1.78 -4.20 -0.15
C THR A 122 -2.07 -2.75 0.21
N CYS A 123 -2.64 -2.47 1.39
CA CYS A 123 -2.89 -1.11 1.84
C CYS A 123 -1.58 -0.30 1.93
N LEU A 124 -0.51 -0.88 2.49
CA LEU A 124 0.81 -0.25 2.56
C LEU A 124 1.38 0.04 1.17
N VAL A 125 1.28 -0.92 0.24
CA VAL A 125 1.70 -0.75 -1.17
C VAL A 125 0.92 0.39 -1.84
N GLN A 126 -0.39 0.49 -1.61
CA GLN A 126 -1.19 1.58 -2.16
C GLN A 126 -0.78 2.95 -1.60
N LEU A 127 -0.53 3.04 -0.29
CA LEU A 127 -0.06 4.27 0.33
C LEU A 127 1.31 4.70 -0.22
N ALA A 128 2.22 3.77 -0.51
CA ALA A 128 3.49 4.07 -1.18
C ALA A 128 3.32 4.68 -2.60
N SER A 129 2.15 4.47 -3.22
CA SER A 129 1.83 4.99 -4.54
C SER A 129 1.05 6.31 -4.54
N LEU A 130 0.83 6.91 -3.37
CA LEU A 130 0.08 8.16 -3.23
C LEU A 130 0.72 9.25 -4.11
N CYS A 131 -0.07 9.84 -4.99
CA CYS A 131 0.39 10.88 -5.91
C CYS A 131 -0.69 11.91 -6.26
N GLY A 132 -0.28 12.95 -6.99
CA GLY A 132 -1.17 14.01 -7.47
C GLY A 132 -1.32 15.18 -6.50
N VAL A 133 -2.45 15.87 -6.57
CA VAL A 133 -2.69 17.16 -5.89
C VAL A 133 -2.64 17.12 -4.36
N VAL A 134 -2.73 15.92 -3.77
CA VAL A 134 -2.59 15.74 -2.33
C VAL A 134 -1.15 16.05 -1.88
N LEU A 135 -0.15 15.60 -2.66
CA LEU A 135 1.28 15.76 -2.37
C LEU A 135 1.92 16.85 -3.24
N PHE A 136 1.61 18.10 -2.93
CA PHE A 136 2.19 19.25 -3.64
C PHE A 136 3.31 19.92 -2.84
N GLY A 137 4.38 20.33 -3.52
CA GLY A 137 5.50 21.04 -2.91
C GLY A 137 6.24 20.21 -1.85
N ASN A 138 6.53 20.82 -0.71
CA ASN A 138 7.24 20.21 0.42
C ASN A 138 6.50 19.03 1.07
N LEU A 139 5.17 18.95 0.91
CA LEU A 139 4.37 17.85 1.46
C LEU A 139 4.79 16.49 0.91
N LYS A 140 5.27 16.45 -0.34
CA LYS A 140 5.75 15.21 -0.95
C LYS A 140 6.97 14.65 -0.24
N GLN A 141 7.88 15.52 0.20
CA GLN A 141 9.07 15.13 0.95
C GLN A 141 8.70 14.68 2.36
N GLN A 142 7.87 15.45 3.06
CA GLN A 142 7.39 15.10 4.40
C GLN A 142 6.68 13.74 4.43
N TYR A 143 5.85 13.47 3.41
CA TYR A 143 5.17 12.19 3.28
C TYR A 143 6.16 11.03 3.07
N LEU A 144 7.14 11.21 2.18
CA LEU A 144 8.18 10.19 1.93
C LEU A 144 8.99 9.90 3.20
N GLU A 145 9.43 10.94 3.90
CA GLU A 145 10.20 10.79 5.14
C GLU A 145 9.40 10.04 6.20
N ASN A 146 8.13 10.40 6.41
CA ASN A 146 7.26 9.70 7.35
C ASN A 146 7.06 8.22 6.97
N TYR A 147 6.86 7.95 5.68
CA TYR A 147 6.68 6.59 5.17
C TYR A 147 7.94 5.75 5.36
N VAL A 148 9.10 6.27 4.95
CA VAL A 148 10.38 5.55 5.05
C VAL A 148 10.76 5.31 6.50
N ASN A 149 10.55 6.27 7.39
CA ASN A 149 10.80 6.09 8.82
C ASN A 149 9.93 4.99 9.42
N SER A 150 8.62 4.99 9.12
CA SER A 150 7.70 3.95 9.59
C SER A 150 8.05 2.57 9.03
N PHE A 151 8.42 2.51 7.75
CA PHE A 151 8.84 1.29 7.07
C PHE A 151 10.14 0.73 7.65
N LEU A 152 11.15 1.56 7.85
CA LEU A 152 12.42 1.17 8.49
C LEU A 152 12.23 0.71 9.92
N ASN A 153 11.34 1.38 10.67
CA ASN A 153 10.99 0.96 12.02
C ASN A 153 10.41 -0.46 12.02
N MET A 154 9.45 -0.76 11.14
CA MET A 154 8.92 -2.12 10.96
C MET A 154 10.05 -3.11 10.64
N MET A 155 10.87 -2.80 9.63
CA MET A 155 11.97 -3.65 9.16
C MET A 155 13.04 -3.92 10.22
N ALA A 156 13.16 -3.08 11.25
CA ALA A 156 14.07 -3.31 12.37
C ALA A 156 13.58 -4.42 13.31
N TYR A 157 12.27 -4.67 13.39
CA TYR A 157 11.68 -5.69 14.27
C TYR A 157 11.36 -7.00 13.57
N ILE A 158 11.36 -7.04 12.23
CA ILE A 158 11.00 -8.23 11.46
C ILE A 158 12.10 -8.69 10.53
N GLN A 159 12.19 -10.01 10.36
CA GLN A 159 12.70 -10.60 9.14
C GLN A 159 11.48 -10.89 8.25
N PRO A 160 11.40 -10.30 7.05
CA PRO A 160 10.38 -10.63 6.06
C PRO A 160 10.32 -12.14 5.81
N VAL A 161 9.12 -12.69 5.81
CA VAL A 161 8.90 -14.06 5.36
C VAL A 161 8.59 -14.07 3.87
N GLU A 162 8.81 -15.19 3.20
CA GLU A 162 8.65 -15.33 1.74
C GLU A 162 7.32 -14.77 1.20
N ARG A 163 6.20 -15.07 1.87
CA ARG A 163 4.87 -14.56 1.51
C ARG A 163 4.72 -13.04 1.53
N GLU A 164 5.60 -12.31 2.21
CA GLU A 164 5.56 -10.83 2.29
C GLU A 164 6.52 -10.18 1.29
N MET A 165 7.48 -10.94 0.75
CA MET A 165 8.56 -10.40 -0.08
C MET A 165 8.01 -9.67 -1.30
N LEU A 166 6.93 -10.16 -1.89
CA LEU A 166 6.28 -9.49 -3.02
C LEU A 166 5.76 -8.10 -2.63
N GLY A 167 4.98 -8.00 -1.56
CA GLY A 167 4.42 -6.72 -1.13
C GLY A 167 5.49 -5.73 -0.62
N ILE A 168 6.53 -6.22 0.05
CA ILE A 168 7.67 -5.38 0.46
C ILE A 168 8.44 -4.87 -0.78
N SER A 169 8.66 -5.74 -1.77
CA SER A 169 9.29 -5.34 -3.04
C SER A 169 8.45 -4.31 -3.78
N ASP A 170 7.12 -4.47 -3.75
CA ASP A 170 6.19 -3.51 -4.33
C ASP A 170 6.20 -2.15 -3.61
N ILE A 171 6.36 -2.12 -2.28
CA ILE A 171 6.57 -0.86 -1.54
C ILE A 171 7.80 -0.13 -2.09
N TYR A 172 8.96 -0.80 -2.17
CA TYR A 172 10.17 -0.19 -2.73
C TYR A 172 9.96 0.29 -4.16
N ARG A 173 9.37 -0.56 -5.02
CA ARG A 173 9.08 -0.25 -6.41
C ARG A 173 8.21 0.99 -6.54
N LYS A 174 7.12 1.09 -5.77
CA LYS A 174 6.21 2.26 -5.78
C LYS A 174 6.92 3.50 -5.25
N LEU A 175 7.68 3.42 -4.16
CA LEU A 175 8.43 4.57 -3.65
C LEU A 175 9.45 5.10 -4.68
N VAL A 176 10.19 4.21 -5.33
CA VAL A 176 11.15 4.61 -6.39
C VAL A 176 10.42 5.16 -7.63
N GLN A 177 9.25 4.62 -7.97
CA GLN A 177 8.47 5.05 -9.14
C GLN A 177 7.80 6.42 -8.94
N PHE A 178 7.25 6.71 -7.76
CA PHE A 178 6.42 7.90 -7.52
C PHE A 178 7.17 9.08 -6.91
N PHE A 179 8.35 8.87 -6.32
CA PHE A 179 9.20 9.91 -5.73
C PHE A 179 10.44 10.13 -6.59
N SER A 180 10.96 11.37 -6.61
CA SER A 180 12.10 11.68 -7.47
C SER A 180 13.38 11.00 -6.97
N PRO A 181 14.34 10.66 -7.85
CA PRO A 181 15.59 10.05 -7.43
C PRO A 181 16.34 10.86 -6.35
N ALA A 182 16.31 12.19 -6.44
CA ALA A 182 16.92 13.07 -5.44
C ALA A 182 16.28 12.92 -4.04
N MET A 183 14.95 12.77 -3.98
CA MET A 183 14.23 12.57 -2.72
C MET A 183 14.47 11.18 -2.13
N VAL A 184 14.53 10.15 -2.98
CA VAL A 184 14.86 8.80 -2.54
C VAL A 184 16.30 8.74 -2.04
N ALA A 185 17.23 9.40 -2.73
CA ALA A 185 18.62 9.49 -2.30
C ALA A 185 18.83 10.26 -0.99
N SER A 186 17.89 11.16 -0.61
CA SER A 186 17.93 11.87 0.67
C SER A 186 17.31 11.09 1.83
N THR A 187 16.80 9.88 1.59
CA THR A 187 16.31 9.00 2.68
C THR A 187 17.47 8.44 3.51
N PRO A 188 17.22 7.93 4.74
CA PRO A 188 18.27 7.31 5.55
C PRO A 188 18.99 6.18 4.79
N PRO A 189 20.33 6.05 4.87
CA PRO A 189 21.09 5.03 4.13
C PRO A 189 20.56 3.60 4.32
N ALA A 190 20.09 3.29 5.54
CA ALA A 190 19.46 2.02 5.90
C ALA A 190 18.31 1.61 4.97
N PHE A 191 17.62 2.55 4.32
CA PHE A 191 16.55 2.27 3.36
C PHE A 191 17.09 1.57 2.11
N LEU A 192 18.13 2.14 1.49
CA LEU A 192 18.74 1.55 0.30
C LEU A 192 19.57 0.31 0.64
N GLU A 193 20.21 0.28 1.81
CA GLU A 193 20.91 -0.91 2.30
C GLU A 193 19.96 -2.10 2.50
N ASN A 194 18.76 -1.86 3.08
CA ASN A 194 17.75 -2.91 3.21
C ASN A 194 17.23 -3.37 1.85
N LEU A 195 17.03 -2.47 0.89
CA LEU A 195 16.68 -2.85 -0.48
C LEU A 195 17.74 -3.79 -1.08
N THR A 196 19.01 -3.39 -1.04
CA THR A 196 20.12 -4.22 -1.54
C THR A 196 20.16 -5.57 -0.86
N ARG A 197 20.03 -5.61 0.48
CA ARG A 197 20.03 -6.86 1.26
C ARG A 197 18.91 -7.80 0.82
N LEU A 198 17.69 -7.29 0.68
CA LEU A 198 16.53 -8.09 0.28
C LEU A 198 16.63 -8.56 -1.17
N THR A 199 17.08 -7.70 -2.09
CA THR A 199 17.32 -8.09 -3.48
C THR A 199 18.36 -9.22 -3.58
N CYS A 200 19.49 -9.11 -2.88
CA CYS A 200 20.48 -10.19 -2.84
C CYS A 200 19.91 -11.48 -2.21
N HIS A 201 19.05 -11.36 -1.20
CA HIS A 201 18.38 -12.51 -0.60
C HIS A 201 17.46 -13.21 -1.61
N CYS A 202 16.61 -12.47 -2.34
CA CYS A 202 15.75 -13.02 -3.39
C CYS A 202 16.55 -13.70 -4.50
N ILE A 203 17.63 -13.07 -4.98
CA ILE A 203 18.48 -13.65 -6.04
C ILE A 203 19.07 -14.98 -5.60
N ARG A 204 19.56 -15.07 -4.35
CA ARG A 204 20.09 -16.33 -3.81
C ARG A 204 19.01 -17.39 -3.67
N GLY A 205 17.81 -17.01 -3.23
CA GLY A 205 16.65 -17.91 -3.15
C GLY A 205 16.30 -18.50 -4.52
N ALA A 206 16.19 -17.65 -5.54
CA ALA A 206 15.89 -18.08 -6.91
C ALA A 206 16.93 -19.07 -7.46
N VAL A 207 18.22 -18.81 -7.24
CA VAL A 207 19.30 -19.74 -7.66
C VAL A 207 19.19 -21.10 -6.97
N ILE A 208 18.80 -21.14 -5.70
CA ILE A 208 18.61 -22.40 -4.96
C ILE A 208 17.39 -23.16 -5.49
N GLU A 209 16.27 -22.47 -5.72
CA GLU A 209 15.04 -23.07 -6.26
C GLU A 209 15.27 -23.68 -7.65
N GLU A 210 15.99 -22.97 -8.53
CA GLU A 210 16.38 -23.49 -9.85
C GLU A 210 17.24 -24.76 -9.72
N GLY A 211 18.23 -24.77 -8.83
CA GLY A 211 19.11 -25.92 -8.61
C GLY A 211 18.41 -27.15 -8.02
N VAL A 212 17.33 -26.98 -7.24
CA VAL A 212 16.52 -28.09 -6.71
C VAL A 212 15.59 -28.66 -7.79
N ASN A 213 15.13 -27.84 -8.72
CA ASN A 213 14.17 -28.26 -9.74
C ASN A 213 14.81 -29.04 -10.90
N ASP A 214 16.12 -28.88 -11.12
CA ASP A 214 16.89 -29.60 -12.15
C ASP A 214 16.96 -31.12 -11.92
N ASP A 215 16.68 -31.61 -10.71
CA ASP A 215 16.69 -33.04 -10.37
C ASP A 215 15.36 -33.77 -10.61
N THR A 216 14.31 -33.09 -11.12
CA THR A 216 12.96 -33.67 -11.32
C THR A 216 12.58 -33.99 -12.76
N VAL A 217 13.51 -33.91 -13.71
CA VAL A 217 13.30 -34.35 -15.09
C VAL A 217 13.93 -35.73 -15.31
N TRP A 218 13.28 -36.79 -14.83
CA TRP A 218 13.51 -38.18 -15.26
C TRP A 218 12.19 -38.94 -15.38
#